data_AF-A0A1G3BYM1-F1
#
_entry.id   AF-A0A1G3BYM1-F1
#
_cell.length_a   1.000
_cell.length_b   1.000
_cell.length_c   1.000
_cell.angle_alpha   90.00
_cell.angle_beta   90.00
_cell.angle_gamma   90.00
#
_symmetry.space_group_name_H-M   'P 1'
#
loop_
_entity.id
_entity.type
_entity.pdbx_description
1 polymer ?
#
loop_
_entity_poly.entity_id
_entity_poly.type
_entity_poly.pdbx_seq_one_letter_code
_entity_poly.pdbx_strand_id
1 'polypeptide(L)'
;MRPITTSMLAFSLLVVGIVAVTHILILLGRDTCAQNNTSRIKYFKWAHRISGYIFFILYLFICAIMLQKLAKNSIALPAKDAIHAYIGIAIFPLIIVKICIVRFYKKFYKSLPVYGMITMLAVYLTVPMSAGCYVLSSIESQYVVILEKGSPVSINVNTGRKLVQQRCSTCHSLERVFSYVKTEAGWRDYISRMRAKDPVILDDKEALQAVGYLTKTLGIDEAKMDVTVGMKIILEKCHKCHTMERVFTFKKTQAEWAKTIELMRAFDPFLLNDSETRQVNYYLSNILARKNTES
;
A
#
# COMPACT_ATOMS: atom_id res chain seq x y z
N MET A 1 -5.87 -14.82 -7.18
CA MET A 1 -4.53 -14.46 -7.71
C MET A 1 -3.83 -13.54 -6.72
N ARG A 2 -2.50 -13.65 -6.58
CA ARG A 2 -1.72 -12.74 -5.71
C ARG A 2 -1.76 -11.31 -6.30
N PRO A 3 -1.78 -10.25 -5.48
CA PRO A 3 -1.88 -8.86 -5.96
C PRO A 3 -0.72 -8.44 -6.88
N ILE A 4 0.43 -9.09 -6.73
CA ILE A 4 1.59 -8.92 -7.59
C ILE A 4 1.28 -9.36 -9.03
N THR A 5 0.63 -10.52 -9.23
CA THR A 5 0.39 -11.05 -10.58
C THR A 5 -0.63 -10.22 -11.34
N THR A 6 -1.67 -9.71 -10.66
CA THR A 6 -2.62 -8.77 -11.28
C THR A 6 -1.96 -7.44 -11.65
N SER A 7 -1.02 -6.97 -10.83
CA SER A 7 -0.26 -5.75 -11.12
C SER A 7 0.64 -5.93 -12.34
N MET A 8 1.36 -7.05 -12.43
CA MET A 8 2.21 -7.35 -13.59
C MET A 8 1.40 -7.44 -14.89
N LEU A 9 0.23 -8.07 -14.87
CA LEU A 9 -0.65 -8.14 -16.05
C LEU A 9 -1.11 -6.75 -16.51
N ALA A 10 -1.48 -5.87 -15.59
CA ALA A 10 -1.90 -4.51 -15.90
C ALA A 10 -0.76 -3.67 -16.53
N PHE A 11 0.45 -3.75 -15.97
CA PHE A 11 1.62 -3.08 -16.55
C PHE A 11 2.01 -3.66 -17.91
N SER A 12 1.94 -4.98 -18.09
CA SER A 12 2.17 -5.61 -19.40
C SER A 12 1.18 -5.11 -20.45
N LEU A 13 -0.11 -4.98 -20.10
CA LEU A 13 -1.13 -4.43 -21.00
C LEU A 13 -0.81 -2.98 -21.38
N LEU A 14 -0.39 -2.17 -20.41
CA LEU A 14 0.01 -0.78 -20.64
C LEU A 14 1.22 -0.67 -21.58
N VAL A 15 2.28 -1.46 -21.34
CA VAL A 15 3.50 -1.46 -22.15
C VAL A 15 3.19 -1.87 -23.59
N VAL A 16 2.42 -2.94 -23.80
CA VAL A 16 2.00 -3.36 -25.15
C VAL A 16 1.18 -2.26 -25.83
N GLY A 17 0.30 -1.58 -25.10
CA GLY A 17 -0.47 -0.44 -25.59
C GLY A 17 0.40 0.74 -26.03
N ILE A 18 1.37 1.14 -25.20
CA ILE A 18 2.35 2.21 -25.54
C ILE A 18 3.12 1.83 -26.79
N VAL A 19 3.63 0.61 -26.86
CA VAL A 19 4.34 0.11 -28.05
C VAL A 19 3.43 0.21 -29.28
N ALA A 20 2.18 -0.26 -29.20
CA ALA A 20 1.23 -0.20 -30.32
C ALA A 20 0.95 1.24 -30.79
N VAL A 21 0.79 2.18 -29.85
CA VAL A 21 0.57 3.61 -30.13
C VAL A 21 1.81 4.26 -30.75
N THR A 22 3.00 4.00 -30.22
CA THR A 22 4.26 4.53 -30.77
C THR A 22 4.47 4.08 -32.21
N HIS A 23 4.18 2.81 -32.54
CA HIS A 23 4.30 2.31 -33.92
C HIS A 23 3.36 3.04 -34.89
N ILE A 24 2.12 3.35 -34.48
CA ILE A 24 1.17 4.07 -35.35
C ILE A 24 1.47 5.56 -35.44
N LEU A 25 1.97 6.19 -34.37
CA LEU A 25 2.40 7.59 -34.40
C LEU A 25 3.63 7.78 -35.30
N ILE A 26 4.61 6.87 -35.24
CA ILE A 26 5.77 6.87 -36.16
C ILE A 26 5.32 6.73 -37.62
N LEU A 27 4.25 5.97 -37.87
CA LEU A 27 3.68 5.82 -39.21
C LEU A 27 2.94 7.08 -39.68
N LEU A 28 2.27 7.81 -38.78
CA LEU A 28 1.45 8.98 -39.11
C LEU A 28 2.23 10.29 -39.15
N GLY A 29 3.23 10.47 -38.29
CA GLY A 29 3.94 11.74 -38.09
C GLY A 29 5.23 11.91 -38.89
N ARG A 30 5.54 11.04 -39.86
CA ARG A 30 6.78 11.13 -40.63
C ARG A 30 6.47 11.49 -42.09
N ASP A 31 6.71 12.76 -42.41
CA ASP A 31 6.49 13.36 -43.73
C ASP A 31 7.35 12.72 -44.83
N THR A 32 6.67 12.41 -45.93
CA THR A 32 7.04 12.26 -47.36
C THR A 32 8.48 11.91 -47.81
N CYS A 33 9.56 12.37 -47.18
CA CYS A 33 10.93 12.05 -47.62
C CYS A 33 11.44 10.67 -47.15
N ALA A 34 10.90 10.12 -46.05
CA ALA A 34 11.21 8.76 -45.60
C ALA A 34 10.32 7.68 -46.25
N GLN A 35 9.40 8.09 -47.12
CA GLN A 35 8.32 7.26 -47.68
C GLN A 35 8.79 6.28 -48.77
N ASN A 36 10.04 6.39 -49.23
CA ASN A 36 10.63 5.50 -50.24
C ASN A 36 11.04 4.11 -49.71
N ASN A 37 11.02 3.87 -48.40
CA ASN A 37 11.35 2.55 -47.85
C ASN A 37 10.10 1.70 -47.56
N THR A 38 9.57 1.07 -48.61
CA THR A 38 8.39 0.18 -48.57
C THR A 38 8.52 -0.94 -47.53
N SER A 39 9.74 -1.46 -47.30
CA SER A 39 9.98 -2.53 -46.31
C SER A 39 9.72 -2.06 -44.88
N ARG A 40 10.11 -0.83 -44.55
CA ARG A 40 9.94 -0.23 -43.24
C ARG A 40 8.46 0.06 -42.95
N ILE A 41 7.71 0.55 -43.93
CA ILE A 41 6.24 0.77 -43.81
C ILE A 41 5.52 -0.55 -43.53
N LYS A 42 5.88 -1.61 -44.26
CA LYS A 42 5.33 -2.96 -44.04
C LYS A 42 5.63 -3.45 -42.62
N TYR A 43 6.85 -3.25 -42.13
CA TYR A 43 7.24 -3.60 -40.77
C TYR A 43 6.38 -2.91 -39.71
N PHE A 44 6.26 -1.57 -39.73
CA PHE A 44 5.47 -0.84 -38.72
C PHE A 44 3.99 -1.23 -38.71
N LYS A 45 3.40 -1.46 -39.89
CA LYS A 45 2.01 -1.96 -40.01
C LYS A 45 1.85 -3.36 -39.42
N TRP A 46 2.80 -4.25 -39.69
CA TRP A 46 2.81 -5.61 -39.15
C TRP A 46 3.01 -5.62 -37.64
N ALA A 47 3.97 -4.84 -37.13
CA ALA A 47 4.26 -4.70 -35.70
C ALA A 47 3.07 -4.09 -34.93
N HIS A 48 2.40 -3.07 -35.48
CA HIS A 48 1.16 -2.53 -34.90
C HIS A 48 0.04 -3.58 -34.86
N ARG A 49 -0.09 -4.40 -35.91
CA ARG A 49 -1.10 -5.47 -35.95
C ARG A 49 -0.84 -6.53 -34.89
N ILE A 50 0.40 -7.00 -34.76
CA ILE A 50 0.77 -8.00 -33.75
C ILE A 50 0.56 -7.47 -32.34
N SER A 51 1.07 -6.26 -32.05
CA SER A 51 0.87 -5.63 -30.74
C SER A 51 -0.62 -5.44 -30.43
N GLY A 52 -1.45 -5.12 -31.43
CA GLY A 52 -2.91 -5.06 -31.28
C GLY A 52 -3.56 -6.40 -30.91
N TYR A 53 -3.13 -7.52 -31.51
CA TYR A 53 -3.63 -8.85 -31.14
C TYR A 53 -3.20 -9.26 -29.74
N ILE A 54 -1.92 -9.05 -29.40
CA ILE A 54 -1.39 -9.32 -28.05
C ILE A 54 -2.18 -8.51 -27.01
N PHE A 55 -2.39 -7.22 -27.28
CA PHE A 55 -3.18 -6.34 -26.42
C PHE A 55 -4.60 -6.87 -26.21
N PHE A 56 -5.29 -7.26 -27.29
CA PHE A 56 -6.67 -7.76 -27.21
C PHE A 56 -6.79 -9.06 -26.41
N ILE A 57 -5.90 -10.03 -26.68
CA ILE A 57 -5.89 -11.32 -25.97
C ILE A 57 -5.62 -11.09 -24.47
N LEU A 58 -4.62 -10.26 -24.15
CA LEU A 58 -4.28 -9.93 -22.77
C LEU A 58 -5.42 -9.20 -22.07
N TYR A 59 -6.08 -8.26 -22.75
CA TYR A 59 -7.26 -7.56 -22.23
C TYR A 59 -8.41 -8.51 -21.91
N LEU A 60 -8.76 -9.43 -22.82
CA LEU A 60 -9.81 -10.42 -22.58
C LEU A 60 -9.48 -11.34 -21.40
N PHE A 61 -8.22 -11.77 -21.30
CA PHE A 61 -7.75 -12.59 -20.18
C PHE A 61 -7.91 -11.86 -18.83
N ILE A 62 -7.49 -10.59 -18.76
CA ILE A 62 -7.66 -9.75 -17.56
C ILE A 62 -9.15 -9.55 -17.25
N CYS A 63 -9.98 -9.26 -18.25
CA CYS A 63 -11.42 -9.08 -18.07
C CYS A 63 -12.09 -10.35 -17.49
N ALA A 64 -11.74 -11.53 -17.99
CA ALA A 64 -12.26 -12.80 -17.47
C ALA A 64 -11.93 -12.99 -15.98
N ILE A 65 -10.67 -12.71 -15.59
CA ILE A 65 -10.24 -12.79 -14.18
C ILE A 65 -11.01 -11.78 -13.32
N MET A 66 -11.16 -10.54 -13.78
CA MET A 66 -11.85 -9.49 -13.02
C MET A 66 -13.35 -9.77 -12.88
N LEU A 67 -14.00 -10.31 -13.91
CA LEU A 67 -15.41 -10.70 -13.86
C LEU A 67 -15.65 -11.84 -12.87
N GLN A 68 -14.75 -12.84 -12.86
CA GLN A 68 -14.79 -13.92 -11.85
C GLN A 68 -14.60 -13.39 -10.43
N LYS A 69 -13.74 -12.39 -10.24
CA LYS A 69 -13.50 -11.75 -8.94
C LYS A 69 -14.75 -10.98 -8.48
N LEU A 70 -15.43 -10.28 -9.40
CA LEU A 70 -16.65 -9.54 -9.11
C LEU A 70 -17.80 -10.49 -8.74
N ALA A 71 -17.97 -11.58 -9.48
CA ALA A 71 -19.03 -12.56 -9.22
C ALA A 71 -18.89 -13.28 -7.86
N LYS A 72 -17.66 -13.41 -7.35
CA LYS A 72 -17.39 -14.05 -6.05
C LYS A 72 -17.55 -13.12 -4.85
N ASN A 73 -17.45 -11.81 -5.05
CA ASN A 73 -17.50 -10.81 -3.99
C ASN A 73 -18.78 -9.98 -4.14
N SER A 74 -19.89 -10.46 -3.58
CA SER A 74 -21.23 -9.85 -3.63
C SER A 74 -21.41 -8.63 -2.70
N ILE A 75 -20.31 -8.03 -2.22
CA ILE A 75 -20.32 -6.87 -1.32
C ILE A 75 -20.25 -5.59 -2.16
N ALA A 76 -20.89 -4.53 -1.69
CA ALA A 76 -20.82 -3.19 -2.27
C ALA A 76 -19.35 -2.79 -2.55
N LEU A 77 -19.04 -2.54 -3.82
CA LEU A 77 -17.69 -2.16 -4.23
C LEU A 77 -17.33 -0.76 -3.70
N PRO A 78 -16.12 -0.56 -3.16
CA PRO A 78 -15.58 0.77 -2.93
C PRO A 78 -15.65 1.61 -4.21
N ALA A 79 -15.88 2.93 -4.09
CA ALA A 79 -16.02 3.84 -5.23
C ALA A 79 -14.86 3.74 -6.24
N LYS A 80 -13.61 3.59 -5.74
CA LYS A 80 -12.42 3.41 -6.58
C LYS A 80 -12.49 2.14 -7.46
N ASP A 81 -13.00 1.04 -6.91
CA ASP A 81 -13.05 -0.25 -7.60
C ASP A 81 -14.19 -0.25 -8.63
N ALA A 82 -15.29 0.44 -8.32
CA ALA A 82 -16.39 0.67 -9.24
C ALA A 82 -15.96 1.51 -10.46
N ILE A 83 -15.23 2.61 -10.24
CA ILE A 83 -14.73 3.45 -11.34
C ILE A 83 -13.74 2.66 -12.21
N HIS A 84 -12.82 1.89 -11.60
CA HIS A 84 -11.89 1.03 -12.35
C HIS A 84 -12.65 0.02 -13.22
N ALA A 85 -13.68 -0.65 -12.66
CA ALA A 85 -14.51 -1.60 -13.39
C ALA A 85 -15.26 -0.94 -14.55
N TYR A 86 -15.85 0.25 -14.34
CA TYR A 86 -16.58 0.96 -15.39
C TYR A 86 -15.68 1.35 -16.58
N ILE A 87 -14.51 1.93 -16.31
CA ILE A 87 -13.54 2.27 -17.36
C ILE A 87 -13.05 0.99 -18.07
N GLY A 88 -12.75 -0.06 -17.30
CA GLY A 88 -12.34 -1.36 -17.83
C GLY A 88 -13.37 -1.97 -18.79
N ILE A 89 -14.65 -1.93 -18.43
CA ILE A 89 -15.76 -2.42 -19.27
C ILE A 89 -15.94 -1.54 -20.51
N ALA A 90 -15.80 -0.21 -20.39
CA ALA A 90 -15.93 0.73 -21.51
C ALA A 90 -14.86 0.54 -22.61
N ILE A 91 -13.73 -0.08 -22.30
CA ILE A 91 -12.69 -0.42 -23.31
C ILE A 91 -13.21 -1.46 -24.31
N PHE A 92 -14.04 -2.43 -23.89
CA PHE A 92 -14.54 -3.50 -24.76
C PHE A 92 -15.35 -2.98 -25.96
N PRO A 93 -16.39 -2.13 -25.80
CA PRO A 93 -17.11 -1.58 -26.93
C PRO A 93 -16.22 -0.69 -27.82
N LEU A 94 -15.22 0.02 -27.27
CA LEU A 94 -14.26 0.79 -28.08
C LEU A 94 -13.44 -0.11 -29.01
N ILE A 95 -13.02 -1.28 -28.53
CA ILE A 95 -12.31 -2.27 -29.35
C ILE A 95 -13.25 -2.87 -30.41
N ILE A 96 -14.50 -3.18 -30.06
CA ILE A 96 -15.50 -3.67 -31.02
C ILE A 96 -15.72 -2.65 -32.14
N VAL A 97 -15.93 -1.37 -31.80
CA VAL A 97 -16.10 -0.29 -32.79
C VAL A 97 -14.88 -0.22 -33.71
N LYS A 98 -13.67 -0.31 -33.17
CA LYS A 98 -12.43 -0.35 -33.97
C LYS A 98 -12.41 -1.53 -34.95
N ILE A 99 -12.82 -2.72 -34.50
CA ILE A 99 -12.90 -3.93 -35.36
C ILE A 99 -13.97 -3.76 -36.44
N CYS A 100 -15.14 -3.22 -36.10
CA CYS A 100 -16.24 -2.95 -37.03
C CYS A 100 -15.82 -1.96 -38.13
N ILE A 101 -15.11 -0.89 -37.78
CA ILE A 101 -14.59 0.08 -38.77
C ILE A 101 -13.64 -0.60 -39.75
N VAL A 102 -12.71 -1.44 -39.26
CA VAL A 102 -11.76 -2.16 -40.11
C VAL A 102 -12.43 -3.19 -41.02
N ARG A 103 -13.51 -3.84 -40.58
CA ARG A 103 -14.16 -4.91 -41.34
C ARG A 103 -15.26 -4.43 -42.28
N PHE A 104 -16.09 -3.49 -41.83
CA PHE A 104 -17.34 -3.15 -42.51
C PHE A 104 -17.39 -1.68 -42.97
N TYR A 105 -16.85 -0.75 -42.18
CA TYR A 105 -17.06 0.69 -42.40
C TYR A 105 -15.81 1.43 -42.89
N LYS A 106 -15.33 1.07 -44.08
CA LYS A 106 -14.08 1.61 -44.66
C LYS A 106 -14.06 3.14 -44.81
N LYS A 107 -15.22 3.80 -44.95
CA LYS A 107 -15.30 5.27 -45.02
C LYS A 107 -14.71 5.97 -43.78
N PHE A 108 -14.71 5.29 -42.63
CA PHE A 108 -14.21 5.80 -41.35
C PHE A 108 -12.76 5.36 -41.05
N TYR A 109 -12.00 4.84 -42.02
CA TYR A 109 -10.58 4.47 -41.78
C TYR A 109 -9.74 5.61 -41.19
N LYS A 110 -10.03 6.86 -41.60
CA LYS A 110 -9.31 8.06 -41.12
C LYS A 110 -9.46 8.30 -39.62
N SER A 111 -10.55 7.84 -38.99
CA SER A 111 -10.79 8.02 -37.56
C SER A 111 -10.23 6.87 -36.69
N LEU A 112 -9.72 5.78 -37.27
CA LEU A 112 -9.17 4.65 -36.51
C LEU A 112 -8.09 5.02 -35.49
N PRO A 113 -7.14 5.94 -35.78
CA PRO A 113 -6.16 6.35 -34.78
C PRO A 113 -6.81 6.95 -33.54
N VAL A 114 -7.90 7.72 -33.68
CA VAL A 114 -8.62 8.36 -32.58
C VAL A 114 -9.15 7.31 -31.59
N TYR A 115 -9.83 6.28 -32.09
CA TYR A 115 -10.31 5.17 -31.25
C TYR A 115 -9.16 4.42 -30.55
N GLY A 116 -8.02 4.28 -31.22
CA GLY A 116 -6.80 3.73 -30.62
C GLY A 116 -6.26 4.58 -29.47
N MET A 117 -6.23 5.90 -29.64
CA MET A 117 -5.77 6.84 -28.60
C MET A 117 -6.73 6.87 -27.41
N ILE A 118 -8.05 6.89 -27.64
CA ILE A 118 -9.06 6.82 -26.56
C ILE A 118 -8.91 5.52 -25.77
N THR A 119 -8.72 4.39 -26.46
CA THR A 119 -8.49 3.10 -25.81
C THR A 119 -7.22 3.13 -24.95
N MET A 120 -6.12 3.70 -25.47
CA MET A 120 -4.87 3.82 -24.71
C MET A 120 -5.03 4.70 -23.47
N LEU A 121 -5.74 5.82 -23.60
CA LEU A 121 -6.04 6.72 -22.47
C LEU A 121 -6.85 5.99 -21.40
N ALA A 122 -7.90 5.26 -21.78
CA ALA A 122 -8.70 4.48 -20.84
C ALA A 122 -7.87 3.42 -20.10
N VAL A 123 -7.00 2.69 -20.80
CA VAL A 123 -6.06 1.74 -20.18
C VAL A 123 -5.14 2.45 -19.20
N TYR A 124 -4.53 3.56 -19.61
CA TYR A 124 -3.66 4.35 -18.74
C TYR A 124 -4.38 4.77 -17.46
N LEU A 125 -5.63 5.23 -17.53
CA LEU A 125 -6.42 5.62 -16.35
C LEU A 125 -6.72 4.45 -15.41
N THR A 126 -6.89 3.22 -15.94
CA THR A 126 -7.15 2.04 -15.09
C THR A 126 -5.95 1.55 -14.28
N VAL A 127 -4.71 1.84 -14.71
CA VAL A 127 -3.50 1.32 -14.07
C VAL A 127 -3.23 1.96 -12.69
N PRO A 128 -3.25 3.30 -12.52
CA PRO A 128 -3.09 3.95 -11.22
C PRO A 128 -4.09 3.47 -10.17
N MET A 129 -5.36 3.28 -10.57
CA MET A 129 -6.46 2.90 -9.69
C MET A 129 -6.33 1.46 -9.15
N SER A 130 -5.56 0.60 -9.82
CA SER A 130 -5.40 -0.81 -9.48
C SER A 130 -3.97 -1.11 -9.04
N ALA A 131 -3.07 -1.31 -10.00
CA ALA A 131 -1.67 -1.66 -9.78
C ALA A 131 -0.86 -0.49 -9.22
N GLY A 132 -1.16 0.75 -9.62
CA GLY A 132 -0.42 1.94 -9.20
C GLY A 132 -0.52 2.18 -7.69
N CYS A 133 -1.74 2.21 -7.14
CA CYS A 133 -1.93 2.34 -5.69
C CYS A 133 -1.24 1.22 -4.91
N TYR A 134 -1.30 -0.03 -5.39
CA TYR A 134 -0.62 -1.15 -4.73
C TYR A 134 0.90 -0.98 -4.73
N VAL A 135 1.49 -0.57 -5.87
CA VAL A 135 2.93 -0.33 -5.96
C VAL A 135 3.34 0.88 -5.12
N LEU A 136 2.59 1.98 -5.15
CA LEU A 136 2.80 3.17 -4.31
C LEU A 136 2.73 2.81 -2.82
N SER A 137 1.69 2.11 -2.38
CA SER A 137 1.56 1.67 -0.99
C SER A 137 2.67 0.70 -0.60
N SER A 138 3.12 -0.14 -1.54
CA SER A 138 4.24 -1.05 -1.30
C SER A 138 5.55 -0.29 -1.13
N ILE A 139 5.80 0.75 -1.92
CA ILE A 139 6.98 1.61 -1.79
C ILE A 139 6.91 2.43 -0.50
N GLU A 140 5.77 3.06 -0.19
CA GLU A 140 5.56 3.77 1.08
C GLU A 140 5.71 2.86 2.32
N SER A 141 5.37 1.57 2.19
CA SER A 141 5.58 0.61 3.29
C SER A 141 7.07 0.30 3.52
N GLN A 142 7.91 0.43 2.50
CA GLN A 142 9.33 0.10 2.56
C GLN A 142 10.19 1.21 3.14
N TYR A 143 9.67 2.43 3.23
CA TYR A 143 10.42 3.58 3.76
C TYR A 143 9.68 4.24 4.92
N VAL A 144 10.46 4.80 5.85
CA VAL A 144 9.97 5.67 6.93
C VAL A 144 10.85 6.91 6.97
N VAL A 145 10.23 8.07 7.10
CA VAL A 145 10.96 9.34 7.23
C VAL A 145 11.06 9.69 8.71
N ILE A 146 12.29 9.90 9.17
CA ILE A 146 12.58 10.32 10.55
C ILE A 146 13.41 11.58 10.51
N LEU A 147 13.18 12.48 11.47
CA LEU A 147 13.98 13.69 11.63
C LEU A 147 15.27 13.36 12.38
N GLU A 148 16.42 13.57 11.75
CA GLU A 148 17.74 13.45 12.36
C GLU A 148 18.40 14.83 12.35
N LYS A 149 18.65 15.41 13.54
CA LYS A 149 19.21 16.76 13.70
C LYS A 149 18.50 17.82 12.84
N GLY A 150 17.17 17.74 12.77
CA GLY A 150 16.32 18.65 11.99
C GLY A 150 16.24 18.35 10.48
N SER A 151 17.00 17.39 9.96
CA SER A 151 16.92 16.96 8.56
C SER A 151 16.07 15.71 8.41
N PRO A 152 15.12 15.65 7.46
CA PRO A 152 14.36 14.44 7.18
C PRO A 152 15.26 13.39 6.50
N VAL A 153 15.36 12.21 7.10
CA VAL A 153 16.12 11.07 6.58
C VAL A 153 15.15 9.94 6.24
N SER A 154 15.20 9.47 4.99
CA SER A 154 14.42 8.30 4.55
C SER A 154 15.16 7.01 4.87
N ILE A 155 14.49 6.12 5.60
CA ILE A 155 15.05 4.88 6.14
C ILE A 155 14.35 3.70 5.50
N ASN A 156 15.12 2.74 4.97
CA ASN A 156 14.56 1.51 4.42
C ASN A 156 14.22 0.54 5.56
N VAL A 157 12.94 0.25 5.72
CA VAL A 157 12.37 -0.59 6.79
C VAL A 157 12.93 -2.02 6.74
N ASN A 158 13.23 -2.56 5.55
CA ASN A 158 13.81 -3.90 5.43
C ASN A 158 15.28 -3.95 5.87
N THR A 159 16.04 -2.89 5.61
CA THR A 159 17.41 -2.75 6.11
C THR A 159 17.41 -2.71 7.64
N GLY A 160 16.57 -1.85 8.24
CA GLY A 160 16.42 -1.79 9.69
C GLY A 160 15.92 -3.10 10.31
N ARG A 161 15.01 -3.83 9.64
CA ARG A 161 14.58 -5.18 10.07
C ARG A 161 15.75 -6.14 10.19
N LYS A 162 16.54 -6.29 9.12
CA LYS A 162 17.70 -7.20 9.08
C LYS A 162 18.69 -6.84 10.18
N LEU A 163 18.96 -5.55 10.33
CA LEU A 163 19.86 -5.05 11.35
C LEU A 163 19.38 -5.40 12.76
N VAL A 164 18.12 -5.13 13.10
CA VAL A 164 17.55 -5.49 14.41
C VAL A 164 17.63 -7.01 14.63
N GLN A 165 17.31 -7.81 13.62
CA GLN A 165 17.39 -9.27 13.71
C GLN A 165 18.82 -9.76 13.96
N GLN A 166 19.83 -9.14 13.35
CA GLN A 166 21.23 -9.56 13.45
C GLN A 166 21.92 -9.04 14.71
N ARG A 167 21.68 -7.78 15.10
CA ARG A 167 22.38 -7.12 16.20
C ARG A 167 21.66 -7.29 17.54
N CYS A 168 20.34 -7.15 17.56
CA CYS A 168 19.60 -7.17 18.83
C CYS A 168 19.39 -8.59 19.38
N SER A 169 19.59 -9.63 18.56
CA SER A 169 19.52 -11.03 18.98
C SER A 169 20.83 -11.56 19.59
N THR A 170 21.92 -10.78 19.50
CA THR A 170 23.25 -11.20 19.97
C THR A 170 23.31 -11.37 21.49
N CYS A 171 22.53 -10.58 22.24
CA CYS A 171 22.56 -10.61 23.71
C CYS A 171 21.29 -11.17 24.35
N HIS A 172 20.13 -11.00 23.71
CA HIS A 172 18.83 -11.44 24.26
C HIS A 172 17.84 -11.76 23.14
N SER A 173 16.71 -12.41 23.48
CA SER A 173 15.66 -12.70 22.49
C SER A 173 15.04 -11.41 21.94
N LEU A 174 14.61 -11.44 20.67
CA LEU A 174 13.91 -10.33 20.04
C LEU A 174 12.51 -10.12 20.59
N GLU A 175 11.94 -11.13 21.25
CA GLU A 175 10.66 -11.02 21.94
C GLU A 175 10.66 -9.86 22.94
N ARG A 176 11.77 -9.65 23.65
CA ARG A 176 11.94 -8.51 24.55
C ARG A 176 11.81 -7.18 23.85
N VAL A 177 12.20 -7.05 22.59
CA VAL A 177 12.07 -5.79 21.83
C VAL A 177 10.64 -5.65 21.33
N PHE A 178 10.05 -6.74 20.81
CA PHE A 178 8.75 -6.74 20.15
C PHE A 178 7.55 -6.71 21.10
N SER A 179 7.77 -6.98 22.39
CA SER A 179 6.75 -6.81 23.43
C SER A 179 6.48 -5.35 23.78
N TYR A 180 7.38 -4.42 23.43
CA TYR A 180 7.20 -3.00 23.73
C TYR A 180 6.64 -2.21 22.54
N VAL A 181 5.82 -1.21 22.84
CA VAL A 181 5.57 -0.05 21.96
C VAL A 181 6.14 1.22 22.57
N LYS A 182 6.66 2.11 21.72
CA LYS A 182 7.27 3.39 22.16
C LYS A 182 7.06 4.45 21.10
N THR A 183 7.13 5.72 21.50
CA THR A 183 7.26 6.83 20.55
C THR A 183 8.62 6.77 19.84
N GLU A 184 8.81 7.54 18.77
CA GLU A 184 10.12 7.64 18.10
C GLU A 184 11.22 8.02 19.11
N ALA A 185 10.97 9.05 19.94
CA ALA A 185 11.89 9.48 20.99
C ALA A 185 12.19 8.34 21.99
N GLY A 186 11.17 7.57 22.39
CA GLY A 186 11.35 6.42 23.27
C GLY A 186 12.18 5.29 22.64
N TRP A 187 12.06 5.07 21.33
CA TRP A 187 12.91 4.10 20.61
C TRP A 187 14.36 4.59 20.48
N ARG A 188 14.58 5.88 20.24
CA ARG A 188 15.91 6.49 20.21
C ARG A 188 16.64 6.32 21.54
N ASP A 189 15.97 6.66 22.63
CA ASP A 189 16.49 6.49 23.98
C ASP A 189 16.75 5.01 24.31
N TYR A 190 15.83 4.10 23.93
CA TYR A 190 16.04 2.66 24.10
C TYR A 190 17.31 2.17 23.40
N ILE A 191 17.50 2.52 22.12
CA ILE A 191 18.69 2.12 21.35
C ILE A 191 19.95 2.76 21.93
N SER A 192 19.89 4.04 22.35
CA SER A 192 21.01 4.73 22.99
C SER A 192 21.48 4.00 24.25
N ARG A 193 20.56 3.53 25.10
CA ARG A 193 20.92 2.72 26.28
C ARG A 193 21.54 1.37 25.93
N MET A 194 21.12 0.74 24.83
CA MET A 194 21.75 -0.52 24.40
C MET A 194 23.17 -0.27 23.90
N ARG A 195 23.39 0.81 23.14
CA ARG A 195 24.73 1.23 22.70
C ARG A 195 25.63 1.64 23.85
N ALA A 196 25.09 2.24 24.90
CA ALA A 196 25.87 2.59 26.08
C ALA A 196 26.42 1.35 26.82
N LYS A 197 25.76 0.18 26.68
CA LYS A 197 26.22 -1.09 27.27
C LYS A 197 27.27 -1.78 26.41
N ASP A 198 27.13 -1.69 25.09
CA ASP A 198 28.10 -2.18 24.12
C ASP A 198 28.16 -1.22 22.92
N PRO A 199 29.16 -0.32 22.87
CA PRO A 199 29.28 0.64 21.78
C PRO A 199 29.58 0.02 20.42
N VAL A 200 30.06 -1.23 20.37
CA VAL A 200 30.46 -1.92 19.13
C VAL A 200 29.26 -2.55 18.43
N ILE A 201 28.14 -2.74 19.13
CA ILE A 201 26.98 -3.46 18.59
C ILE A 201 26.28 -2.71 17.44
N LEU A 202 26.27 -1.38 17.47
CA LEU A 202 25.58 -0.51 16.52
C LEU A 202 26.33 0.82 16.35
N ASP A 203 26.72 1.13 15.12
CA ASP A 203 27.18 2.47 14.75
C ASP A 203 26.02 3.49 14.68
N ASP A 204 26.30 4.78 14.48
CA ASP A 204 25.26 5.83 14.45
C ASP A 204 24.26 5.65 13.30
N LYS A 205 24.72 5.20 12.13
CA LYS A 205 23.88 4.98 10.96
C LYS A 205 23.00 3.76 11.18
N GLU A 206 23.56 2.67 11.67
CA GLU A 206 22.86 1.45 12.06
C GLU A 206 21.83 1.75 13.15
N ALA A 207 22.19 2.51 14.19
CA ALA A 207 21.26 2.94 15.23
C ALA A 207 20.05 3.67 14.65
N LEU A 208 20.27 4.59 13.72
CA LEU A 208 19.19 5.29 13.03
C LEU A 208 18.31 4.34 12.20
N GLN A 209 18.89 3.40 11.46
CA GLN A 209 18.14 2.39 10.70
C GLN A 209 17.26 1.52 11.63
N ALA A 210 17.79 1.12 12.79
CA ALA A 210 17.04 0.37 13.79
C ALA A 210 15.88 1.19 14.39
N VAL A 211 16.12 2.47 14.73
CA VAL A 211 15.07 3.40 15.18
C VAL A 211 13.96 3.49 14.14
N GLY A 212 14.30 3.61 12.85
CA GLY A 212 13.30 3.69 11.79
C GLY A 212 12.44 2.45 11.67
N TYR A 213 13.06 1.27 11.66
CA TYR A 213 12.30 0.03 11.63
C TYR A 213 11.37 -0.13 12.85
N LEU A 214 11.87 0.14 14.05
CA LEU A 214 11.10 0.01 15.29
C LEU A 214 9.99 1.05 15.38
N THR A 215 10.22 2.29 14.95
CA THR A 215 9.20 3.33 14.90
C THR A 215 8.11 2.99 13.88
N LYS A 216 8.47 2.48 12.70
CA LYS A 216 7.48 2.05 11.70
C LYS A 216 6.62 0.89 12.18
N THR A 217 7.20 -0.04 12.93
CA THR A 217 6.57 -1.34 13.27
C THR A 217 5.90 -1.34 14.65
N LEU A 218 6.45 -0.58 15.60
CA LEU A 218 6.09 -0.57 17.02
C LEU A 218 6.01 0.87 17.58
N GLY A 219 5.90 1.86 16.69
CA GLY A 219 5.79 3.26 17.05
C GLY A 219 4.41 3.61 17.58
N ILE A 220 4.37 4.45 18.61
CA ILE A 220 3.18 5.21 18.97
C ILE A 220 3.24 6.52 18.18
N ASP A 221 2.33 6.68 17.23
CA ASP A 221 2.09 7.98 16.58
C ASP A 221 1.24 8.83 17.54
N GLU A 222 1.84 9.89 18.10
CA GLU A 222 1.14 10.73 19.08
C GLU A 222 0.01 11.55 18.46
N ALA A 223 0.05 11.78 17.14
CA ALA A 223 -0.95 12.52 16.40
C ALA A 223 -2.11 11.63 15.91
N LYS A 224 -1.95 10.30 15.95
CA LYS A 224 -2.96 9.35 15.47
C LYS A 224 -3.35 8.35 16.54
N MET A 225 -4.64 8.28 16.82
CA MET A 225 -5.18 7.25 17.71
C MET A 225 -5.41 5.95 16.94
N ASP A 226 -4.84 4.84 17.41
CA ASP A 226 -4.89 3.54 16.77
C ASP A 226 -5.32 2.48 17.80
N VAL A 227 -6.46 1.84 17.53
CA VAL A 227 -7.00 0.76 18.36
C VAL A 227 -6.02 -0.40 18.54
N THR A 228 -5.20 -0.68 17.53
CA THR A 228 -4.18 -1.75 17.56
C THR A 228 -3.06 -1.42 18.53
N VAL A 229 -2.65 -0.14 18.56
CA VAL A 229 -1.63 0.36 19.50
C VAL A 229 -2.18 0.31 20.92
N GLY A 230 -3.39 0.83 21.15
CA GLY A 230 -4.05 0.74 22.46
C GLY A 230 -4.19 -0.70 22.97
N MET A 231 -4.59 -1.63 22.10
CA MET A 231 -4.67 -3.05 22.44
C MET A 231 -3.30 -3.62 22.82
N LYS A 232 -2.24 -3.32 22.06
CA LYS A 232 -0.90 -3.82 22.35
C LYS A 232 -0.38 -3.30 23.70
N ILE A 233 -0.62 -2.03 24.04
CA ILE A 233 -0.26 -1.47 25.34
C ILE A 233 -0.97 -2.21 26.48
N ILE A 234 -2.27 -2.49 26.32
CA ILE A 234 -3.02 -3.27 27.30
C ILE A 234 -2.41 -4.66 27.47
N LEU A 235 -2.14 -5.35 26.36
CA LEU A 235 -1.53 -6.68 26.34
C LEU A 235 -0.15 -6.71 27.00
N GLU A 236 0.63 -5.64 26.92
CA GLU A 236 1.96 -5.52 27.51
C GLU A 236 1.94 -5.18 29.00
N LYS A 237 1.02 -4.30 29.43
CA LYS A 237 1.13 -3.65 30.75
C LYS A 237 0.03 -4.05 31.73
N CYS A 238 -1.18 -4.35 31.27
CA CYS A 238 -2.33 -4.52 32.15
C CYS A 238 -2.43 -5.90 32.84
N HIS A 239 -1.50 -6.82 32.57
CA HIS A 239 -1.39 -8.09 33.29
C HIS A 239 -0.32 -8.11 34.39
N LYS A 240 0.41 -7.00 34.60
CA LYS A 240 1.53 -6.95 35.53
C LYS A 240 1.10 -7.06 37.00
N CYS A 241 -0.11 -6.62 37.33
CA CYS A 241 -0.63 -6.59 38.71
C CYS A 241 -1.85 -7.49 38.94
N HIS A 242 -2.64 -7.74 37.90
CA HIS A 242 -3.88 -8.55 37.99
C HIS A 242 -4.16 -9.24 36.65
N THR A 243 -5.10 -10.19 36.63
CA THR A 243 -5.45 -10.91 35.40
C THR A 243 -5.98 -9.97 34.32
N MET A 244 -5.60 -10.24 33.07
CA MET A 244 -5.98 -9.43 31.92
C MET A 244 -7.46 -9.55 31.56
N GLU A 245 -8.08 -10.68 31.89
CA GLU A 245 -9.50 -10.95 31.66
C GLU A 245 -10.41 -9.86 32.22
N ARG A 246 -10.01 -9.22 33.33
CA ARG A 246 -10.73 -8.10 33.94
C ARG A 246 -11.04 -6.99 32.93
N VAL A 247 -10.12 -6.69 32.02
CA VAL A 247 -10.33 -5.64 31.00
C VAL A 247 -11.50 -5.98 30.08
N PHE A 248 -11.69 -7.27 29.78
CA PHE A 248 -12.68 -7.76 28.84
C PHE A 248 -14.01 -8.16 29.48
N THR A 249 -14.05 -8.34 30.79
CA THR A 249 -15.28 -8.72 31.53
C THR A 249 -16.06 -7.52 32.06
N PHE A 250 -15.40 -6.40 32.39
CA PHE A 250 -16.10 -5.23 32.91
C PHE A 250 -16.83 -4.46 31.79
N LYS A 251 -18.13 -4.23 32.01
CA LYS A 251 -18.93 -3.32 31.19
C LYS A 251 -18.87 -1.92 31.79
N LYS A 252 -18.15 -1.01 31.12
CA LYS A 252 -17.98 0.39 31.54
C LYS A 252 -18.19 1.31 30.35
N THR A 253 -18.74 2.48 30.64
CA THR A 253 -18.82 3.63 29.72
C THR A 253 -17.42 4.21 29.49
N GLN A 254 -17.30 5.05 28.46
CA GLN A 254 -16.05 5.78 28.18
C GLN A 254 -15.53 6.58 29.38
N ALA A 255 -16.42 7.30 30.07
CA ALA A 255 -16.05 8.10 31.24
C ALA A 255 -15.58 7.23 32.42
N GLU A 256 -16.22 6.09 32.64
CA GLU A 256 -15.83 5.15 33.69
C GLU A 256 -14.50 4.45 33.40
N TRP A 257 -14.21 4.14 32.13
CA TRP A 257 -12.91 3.62 31.72
C TRP A 257 -11.81 4.65 31.93
N ALA A 258 -12.01 5.90 31.51
CA ALA A 258 -11.04 6.97 31.71
C ALA A 258 -10.72 7.15 33.20
N LYS A 259 -11.74 7.21 34.06
CA LYS A 259 -11.57 7.28 35.51
C LYS A 259 -10.81 6.08 36.08
N THR A 260 -11.07 4.87 35.55
CA THR A 260 -10.37 3.64 35.98
C THR A 260 -8.88 3.73 35.64
N ILE A 261 -8.53 4.19 34.44
CA ILE A 261 -7.12 4.38 34.04
C ILE A 261 -6.44 5.46 34.88
N GLU A 262 -7.12 6.56 35.20
CA GLU A 262 -6.58 7.59 36.09
C GLU A 262 -6.30 7.06 37.49
N LEU A 263 -7.19 6.24 38.06
CA LEU A 263 -6.97 5.60 39.35
C LEU A 263 -5.75 4.65 39.31
N MET A 264 -5.59 3.89 38.22
CA MET A 264 -4.42 3.03 38.05
C MET A 264 -3.12 3.83 37.93
N ARG A 265 -3.13 4.97 37.23
CA ARG A 265 -1.97 5.88 37.14
C ARG A 265 -1.66 6.59 38.44
N ALA A 266 -2.69 6.92 39.24
CA ALA A 266 -2.50 7.51 40.56
C ALA A 266 -1.84 6.50 41.52
N PHE A 267 -2.18 5.22 41.39
CA PHE A 267 -1.57 4.15 42.17
C PHE A 267 -0.14 3.82 41.71
N ASP A 268 0.07 3.67 40.40
CA ASP A 268 1.40 3.48 39.79
C ASP A 268 1.63 4.52 38.68
N PRO A 269 2.32 5.64 38.98
CA PRO A 269 2.61 6.69 38.01
C PRO A 269 3.44 6.24 36.80
N PHE A 270 4.16 5.11 36.92
CA PHE A 270 5.01 4.58 35.85
C PHE A 270 4.30 3.56 34.96
N LEU A 271 3.04 3.22 35.27
CA LEU A 271 2.26 2.24 34.51
C LEU A 271 2.04 2.70 33.06
N LEU A 272 1.54 3.93 32.88
CA LEU A 272 1.23 4.53 31.57
C LEU A 272 1.70 5.98 31.51
N ASN A 273 2.46 6.32 30.48
CA ASN A 273 2.72 7.71 30.13
C ASN A 273 1.50 8.34 29.43
N ASP A 274 1.53 9.65 29.17
CA ASP A 274 0.38 10.36 28.60
C ASP A 274 0.00 9.88 27.20
N SER A 275 0.98 9.56 26.35
CA SER A 275 0.75 9.07 24.99
C SER A 275 0.09 7.69 25.02
N GLU A 276 0.60 6.79 25.85
CA GLU A 276 0.04 5.46 26.07
C GLU A 276 -1.37 5.55 26.66
N THR A 277 -1.59 6.45 27.62
CA THR A 277 -2.89 6.68 28.25
C THR A 277 -3.95 7.08 27.22
N ARG A 278 -3.60 8.00 26.30
CA ARG A 278 -4.50 8.41 25.21
C ARG A 278 -4.87 7.23 24.31
N GLN A 279 -3.89 6.41 23.90
CA GLN A 279 -4.12 5.23 23.05
C GLN A 279 -4.99 4.17 23.74
N VAL A 280 -4.73 3.89 25.02
CA VAL A 280 -5.51 2.94 25.82
C VAL A 280 -6.95 3.42 25.98
N ASN A 281 -7.15 4.69 26.37
CA ASN A 281 -8.49 5.27 26.49
C ASN A 281 -9.25 5.25 25.17
N TYR A 282 -8.58 5.55 24.05
CA TYR A 282 -9.19 5.48 22.73
C TYR A 282 -9.64 4.06 22.36
N TYR A 283 -8.83 3.03 22.63
CA TYR A 283 -9.21 1.63 22.42
C TYR A 283 -10.41 1.23 23.27
N LEU A 284 -10.35 1.49 24.59
CA LEU A 284 -11.42 1.13 25.53
C LEU A 284 -12.75 1.79 25.14
N SER A 285 -12.71 3.04 24.68
CA SER A 285 -13.91 3.79 24.27
C SER A 285 -14.50 3.30 22.94
N ASN A 286 -13.67 3.04 21.93
CA ASN A 286 -14.18 2.70 20.60
C ASN A 286 -14.55 1.22 20.44
N ILE A 287 -13.89 0.33 21.19
CA ILE A 287 -14.07 -1.11 21.04
C ILE A 287 -14.92 -1.68 22.17
N LEU A 288 -14.56 -1.42 23.42
CA LEU A 288 -15.24 -2.06 24.56
C LEU A 288 -16.50 -1.30 24.99
N ALA A 289 -16.51 0.03 24.97
CA ALA A 289 -17.71 0.79 25.34
C ALA A 289 -18.82 0.69 24.26
N ARG A 290 -18.49 0.72 22.96
CA ARG A 290 -19.47 0.53 21.87
C ARG A 290 -20.14 -0.84 21.86
N LYS A 291 -19.38 -1.91 22.13
CA LYS A 291 -19.94 -3.26 22.26
C LYS A 291 -21.03 -3.37 23.34
N ASN A 292 -21.01 -2.48 24.34
CA ASN A 292 -21.97 -2.48 25.43
C ASN A 292 -23.20 -1.60 25.18
N THR A 293 -23.14 -0.67 24.22
CA THR A 293 -24.29 0.15 23.81
C THR A 293 -25.12 -0.51 22.69
N GLU A 294 -24.53 -1.46 21.96
CA GLU A 294 -25.17 -2.21 20.87
C GLU A 294 -25.72 -3.59 21.30
N SER A 295 -25.57 -3.96 22.58
CA SER A 295 -26.08 -5.21 23.20
C SER A 295 -27.22 -4.93 24.17
#